data_AF-A0A2D6JF30-F1
#
_entry.id   AF-A0A2D6JF30-F1
#
_cell.length_a   1.000
_cell.length_b   1.000
_cell.length_c   1.000
_cell.angle_alpha   90.00
_cell.angle_beta   90.00
_cell.angle_gamma   90.00
#
_symmetry.space_group_name_H-M   'P 1'
#
loop_
_entity.id
_entity.type
_entity.pdbx_description
1 polymer ?
#
loop_
_entity_poly.entity_id
_entity_poly.type
_entity_poly.pdbx_seq_one_letter_code
_entity_poly.pdbx_strand_id
1 'polypeptide(L)'
;MFKNSLDVFWYDQASPFLTQWFTNYKDAKKFRDEKDAYLLTYKGQYFVVDSNYIEFLGLDPEADLWKKINKDVSSAEALEKVFAYLKTIKPED
;
A
#
# COMPACT_ATOMS: atom_id res chain seq x y z
N MET A 1 -37.23 -10.59 -11.67
CA MET A 1 -36.15 -11.53 -12.05
C MET A 1 -34.83 -10.89 -11.66
N PHE A 2 -34.18 -11.37 -10.60
CA PHE A 2 -32.86 -10.89 -10.20
C PHE A 2 -31.85 -11.51 -11.17
N LYS A 3 -31.21 -10.69 -12.02
CA LYS A 3 -30.08 -11.14 -12.83
C LYS A 3 -28.94 -11.49 -11.88
N ASN A 4 -28.51 -12.75 -11.88
CA ASN A 4 -27.38 -13.21 -11.09
C ASN A 4 -26.17 -12.33 -11.38
N SER A 5 -25.57 -11.75 -10.34
CA SER A 5 -24.33 -10.95 -10.37
C SER A 5 -23.09 -11.72 -10.86
N LEU A 6 -23.26 -12.96 -11.31
CA LEU A 6 -22.22 -13.85 -11.80
C LEU A 6 -22.02 -13.76 -13.32
N ASP A 7 -23.00 -13.23 -14.07
CA ASP A 7 -23.01 -13.29 -15.54
C ASP A 7 -22.61 -11.96 -16.21
N VAL A 8 -22.48 -10.88 -15.42
CA VAL A 8 -22.11 -9.56 -15.93
C VAL A 8 -20.83 -9.12 -15.23
N PHE A 9 -19.70 -9.21 -15.95
CA PHE A 9 -18.51 -8.45 -15.61
C PHE A 9 -18.87 -6.97 -15.75
N TRP A 10 -19.24 -6.34 -14.62
CA TRP A 10 -19.67 -4.94 -14.55
C TRP A 10 -18.49 -3.96 -14.51
N TYR A 11 -17.26 -4.48 -14.57
CA TYR A 11 -16.02 -3.73 -14.60
C TYR A 11 -15.26 -4.06 -15.89
N ASP A 12 -14.92 -3.01 -16.65
CA ASP A 12 -14.14 -3.11 -17.89
C ASP A 12 -12.65 -3.42 -17.58
N GLN A 13 -12.15 -2.89 -16.46
CA GLN A 13 -10.84 -3.20 -15.90
C GLN A 13 -10.96 -3.37 -14.38
N ALA A 14 -10.62 -4.55 -13.86
CA ALA A 14 -10.36 -4.70 -12.43
C ALA A 14 -9.07 -3.94 -12.09
N SER A 15 -8.99 -3.30 -10.92
CA SER A 15 -7.73 -2.71 -10.46
C SER A 15 -6.62 -3.77 -10.57
N PRO A 16 -5.56 -3.53 -11.35
CA PRO A 16 -4.47 -4.51 -11.48
C PRO A 16 -3.67 -4.64 -10.18
N PHE A 17 -3.88 -3.72 -9.23
CA PHE A 17 -3.19 -3.67 -7.96
C PHE A 17 -3.95 -4.45 -6.90
N LEU A 18 -3.28 -5.45 -6.33
CA LEU A 18 -3.76 -6.17 -5.16
C LEU A 18 -3.56 -5.29 -3.92
N THR A 19 -4.63 -4.64 -3.46
CA THR A 19 -4.64 -3.93 -2.17
C THR A 19 -5.45 -4.74 -1.16
N GLN A 20 -4.78 -5.41 -0.23
CA GLN A 20 -5.45 -6.20 0.80
C GLN A 20 -5.60 -5.37 2.08
N TRP A 21 -6.84 -5.17 2.53
CA TRP A 21 -7.14 -4.35 3.71
C TRP A 21 -7.28 -5.21 4.96
N PHE A 22 -6.75 -4.70 6.05
CA PHE A 22 -6.71 -5.35 7.36
C PHE A 22 -7.10 -4.35 8.45
N THR A 23 -7.93 -4.80 9.38
CA THR A 23 -8.24 -4.08 10.63
C THR A 23 -7.20 -4.31 11.72
N ASN A 24 -6.43 -5.40 11.64
CA ASN A 24 -5.41 -5.77 12.62
C ASN A 24 -4.01 -5.66 12.03
N TYR A 25 -3.12 -4.98 12.77
CA TYR A 25 -1.70 -4.89 12.41
C TYR A 25 -1.01 -6.27 12.32
N LYS A 26 -1.35 -7.21 13.20
CA LYS A 26 -0.73 -8.55 13.22
C LYS A 26 -0.98 -9.33 11.92
N ASP A 27 -2.24 -9.32 11.45
CA ASP A 27 -2.61 -9.99 10.20
C ASP A 27 -1.95 -9.30 8.99
N ALA A 28 -1.97 -7.96 8.96
CA ALA A 28 -1.30 -7.19 7.93
C ALA A 28 0.20 -7.49 7.86
N LYS A 29 0.87 -7.53 9.02
CA LYS A 29 2.30 -7.82 9.11
C LYS A 29 2.62 -9.23 8.63
N LYS A 30 1.81 -10.23 8.99
CA LYS A 30 2.00 -11.60 8.54
C LYS A 30 1.85 -11.70 7.02
N PHE A 31 0.78 -11.11 6.47
CA PHE A 31 0.54 -11.12 5.02
C PHE A 31 1.64 -10.40 4.24
N ARG A 32 2.13 -9.27 4.78
CA ARG A 32 3.28 -8.54 4.24
C ARG A 32 4.54 -9.42 4.20
N ASP A 33 4.84 -10.14 5.28
CA ASP A 33 6.00 -11.02 5.36
C ASP A 33 5.93 -12.17 4.35
N GLU A 34 4.75 -12.77 4.17
CA GLU A 34 4.52 -13.84 3.19
C GLU A 34 4.62 -13.37 1.73
N LYS A 35 4.37 -12.09 1.47
CA LYS A 35 4.31 -11.51 0.11
C LYS A 35 5.45 -10.56 -0.22
N ASP A 36 6.37 -10.30 0.72
CA ASP A 36 7.40 -9.26 0.61
C ASP A 36 6.85 -7.89 0.18
N ALA A 37 5.64 -7.57 0.63
CA ALA A 37 4.87 -6.41 0.20
C ALA A 37 5.06 -5.19 1.13
N TYR A 38 4.40 -4.07 0.80
CA TYR A 38 4.45 -2.82 1.58
C TYR A 38 3.22 -2.72 2.48
N LEU A 39 3.43 -2.41 3.76
CA LEU A 39 2.37 -2.19 4.72
C LEU A 39 2.19 -0.69 4.92
N LEU A 40 1.05 -0.20 4.46
CA LEU A 40 0.64 1.20 4.58
C LEU A 40 -0.45 1.34 5.64
N THR A 41 -0.54 2.53 6.22
CA THR A 41 -1.59 2.87 7.18
C THR A 41 -2.44 4.03 6.69
N TYR A 42 -3.74 3.92 6.91
CA TYR A 42 -4.70 4.97 6.57
C TYR A 42 -5.80 5.05 7.62
N LYS A 43 -5.91 6.20 8.30
CA LYS A 43 -6.95 6.47 9.32
C LYS A 43 -7.17 5.34 10.34
N GLY A 44 -6.11 4.66 10.75
CA GLY A 44 -6.16 3.55 11.72
C GLY A 44 -6.44 2.17 11.11
N GLN A 45 -6.54 2.07 9.79
CA GLN A 45 -6.55 0.81 9.05
C GLN A 45 -5.17 0.51 8.47
N TYR A 46 -4.92 -0.77 8.21
CA TYR A 46 -3.70 -1.27 7.60
C TYR A 46 -4.04 -1.86 6.25
N PHE A 47 -3.23 -1.60 5.23
CA PHE A 47 -3.42 -2.26 3.95
C PHE A 47 -2.07 -2.60 3.35
N VAL A 48 -2.00 -3.79 2.77
CA VAL A 48 -0.80 -4.34 2.16
C VAL A 48 -0.90 -4.17 0.66
N VAL A 49 0.14 -3.60 0.06
CA VAL A 49 0.21 -3.25 -1.36
C VAL A 49 1.52 -3.71 -1.95
N ASP A 50 1.51 -3.99 -3.25
CA ASP A 50 2.71 -4.40 -3.99
C ASP A 50 3.55 -3.21 -4.48
N SER A 51 4.76 -3.46 -4.98
CA SER A 51 5.65 -2.40 -5.52
C SER A 51 5.00 -1.59 -6.62
N ASN A 52 4.21 -2.24 -7.47
CA ASN A 52 3.43 -1.61 -8.54
C ASN A 52 2.50 -0.49 -8.01
N TYR A 53 1.97 -0.64 -6.80
CA TYR A 53 1.12 0.40 -6.18
C TYR A 53 1.96 1.59 -5.70
N ILE A 54 3.17 1.33 -5.20
CA ILE A 54 4.11 2.39 -4.79
C ILE A 54 4.52 3.22 -6.02
N GLU A 55 4.83 2.57 -7.14
CA GLU A 55 5.08 3.24 -8.42
C GLU A 55 3.87 4.05 -8.91
N PHE A 56 2.66 3.48 -8.78
CA PHE A 56 1.42 4.18 -9.12
C PHE A 56 1.19 5.45 -8.28
N LEU A 57 1.64 5.47 -7.02
CA LEU A 57 1.62 6.68 -6.18
C LEU A 57 2.65 7.74 -6.62
N GLY A 58 3.51 7.43 -7.60
CA GLY A 58 4.65 8.25 -8.00
C GLY A 58 5.82 8.18 -7.03
N LEU A 59 5.91 7.11 -6.25
CA LEU A 59 7.01 6.85 -5.33
C LEU A 59 7.94 5.79 -5.96
N ASP A 60 9.23 5.87 -5.65
CA ASP A 60 10.18 4.87 -6.10
C ASP A 60 10.13 3.64 -5.16
N PRO A 61 9.77 2.43 -5.63
CA PRO A 61 9.65 1.23 -4.80
C PRO A 61 11.01 0.71 -4.32
N GLU A 62 12.09 1.05 -5.01
CA GLU A 62 13.46 0.65 -4.69
C GLU A 62 14.17 1.65 -3.76
N ALA A 63 13.49 2.76 -3.40
CA ALA A 63 14.02 3.78 -2.53
C ALA A 63 14.54 3.18 -1.22
N ASP A 64 15.73 3.63 -0.81
CA ASP A 64 16.39 3.19 0.41
C ASP A 64 15.53 3.41 1.67
N LEU A 65 14.61 4.39 1.61
CA LEU A 65 13.56 4.59 2.61
C LEU A 65 12.85 3.28 2.98
N TRP A 66 12.39 2.52 1.97
CA TRP A 66 11.59 1.32 2.20
C TRP A 66 12.40 0.23 2.90
N LYS A 67 13.70 0.14 2.61
CA LYS A 67 14.63 -0.75 3.33
C LYS A 67 14.82 -0.28 4.78
N LYS A 68 14.98 1.03 5.00
CA LYS A 68 15.15 1.63 6.33
C LYS A 68 13.95 1.46 7.26
N ILE A 69 12.74 1.40 6.71
CA ILE A 69 11.50 1.18 7.48
C ILE A 69 10.99 -0.26 7.39
N ASN A 70 11.75 -1.14 6.73
CA ASN A 70 11.38 -2.53 6.49
C ASN A 70 9.96 -2.67 5.89
N LYS A 71 9.65 -1.80 4.92
CA LYS A 71 8.37 -1.69 4.21
C LYS A 71 7.15 -1.54 5.15
N ASP A 72 7.33 -0.98 6.34
CA ASP A 72 6.28 -0.81 7.35
C ASP A 72 6.10 0.68 7.68
N VAL A 73 4.94 1.24 7.31
CA VAL A 73 4.56 2.65 7.54
C VAL A 73 3.59 2.79 8.73
N SER A 74 3.53 1.81 9.63
CA SER A 74 2.65 1.88 10.81
C SER A 74 3.25 2.63 11.99
N SER A 75 4.58 2.77 12.03
CA SER A 75 5.29 3.40 13.13
C SER A 75 5.45 4.91 12.91
N ALA A 76 5.47 5.68 14.00
CA ALA A 76 5.71 7.13 13.93
C ALA A 76 7.04 7.45 13.23
N GLU A 77 8.12 6.73 13.56
CA GLU A 77 9.43 6.90 12.91
C GLU A 77 9.38 6.62 11.41
N ALA A 78 8.57 5.63 10.99
CA ALA A 78 8.42 5.31 9.57
C ALA A 78 7.66 6.40 8.83
N LEU A 79 6.59 6.92 9.42
CA LEU A 79 5.85 8.06 8.87
C LEU A 79 6.76 9.28 8.71
N GLU A 80 7.57 9.63 9.72
CA GLU A 80 8.50 10.75 9.63
C GLU A 80 9.48 10.60 8.47
N LYS A 81 10.04 9.40 8.26
CA LYS A 81 10.94 9.13 7.13
C LYS A 81 10.22 9.20 5.78
N VAL A 82 8.98 8.69 5.70
CA VAL A 82 8.15 8.79 4.49
C VAL A 82 7.82 10.25 4.17
N PHE A 83 7.45 11.06 5.16
CA PHE A 83 7.20 12.49 4.97
C PHE A 83 8.46 13.23 4.53
N ALA A 84 9.62 12.92 5.13
CA ALA A 84 10.90 13.50 4.71
C ALA A 84 11.20 13.15 3.24
N TYR A 85 10.97 11.91 2.83
CA TYR A 85 11.12 11.48 1.44
C TYR A 85 10.14 12.21 0.52
N LEU A 86 8.85 12.29 0.86
CA LEU A 86 7.84 13.02 0.08
C LEU A 86 8.25 14.48 -0.19
N LYS A 87 8.85 15.16 0.79
CA LYS A 87 9.38 16.53 0.62
C LYS A 87 10.53 16.62 -0.39
N THR A 88 11.31 15.55 -0.57
CA THR A 88 12.40 15.53 -1.57
C THR A 88 11.91 15.35 -3.00
N ILE A 89 10.81 14.60 -3.20
CA ILE A 89 10.23 14.35 -4.53
C ILE A 89 9.20 15.41 -4.95
N LYS A 90 8.60 16.12 -4.00
CA LYS A 90 7.75 17.29 -4.23
C LYS A 90 8.17 18.40 -3.27
N PRO A 91 9.23 19.16 -3.57
CA PRO A 91 9.41 20.44 -2.90
C PRO A 91 8.18 21.29 -3.23
N GLU A 92 7.42 21.71 -2.21
CA GLU A 92 6.38 22.72 -2.37
C GLU A 92 7.02 23.94 -3.06
N ASP A 93 6.40 24.42 -4.14
CA ASP A 93 6.68 25.70 -4.79
C ASP A 93 6.20 26.86 -3.90
#